data_AF-A0A1U7YDD9-F1
#
_entry.id   AF-A0A1U7YDD9-F1
#
_cell.length_a   1.000
_cell.length_b   1.000
_cell.length_c   1.000
_cell.angle_alpha   90.00
_cell.angle_beta   90.00
_cell.angle_gamma   90.00
#
_symmetry.space_group_name_H-M   'P 1'
#
loop_
_entity.id
_entity.type
_entity.pdbx_description
1 polymer ?
#
loop_
_entity_poly.entity_id
_entity_poly.type
_entity_poly.pdbx_seq_one_letter_code
_entity_poly.pdbx_strand_id
1 'polypeptide(L)'
;MSYSDTARSPVPLSETRSPMPLLFRRHSSGEIRNIASVSSSILPAFGTVIGENSIKLKRFVIAPYDRRYRLWQTFLVVLVVYSAWASPFELAFKKAATGGLLPVDLVVDAFFAIDIILTFFVAYLDKSTYLLVEEHNKIAFRYISHLWFPMDVASTLPFQTINRIVTGKMNRGPVFGFLNLLRLWRLRRVSEFFSRLEKDTRFSYFWTRYCKLICVTLFAVHSAGCFYFWLATRYHNADSTWIGTNVPDFKTRSIWLGYTYSMYWSITTLATVGYGDLHAVNTEEKIFTIFYMLFNIGLTAYLIGNMTNLIVHTAVRTFAMRDAINKILSYTSKNRLPEGLKEQMLAHLTLKFKTAELQQEQVLEDLPKAIRSSISKHLFRTTLENTYLFKGVSEDFIVQLVSEIKAEYFPPKVDIVIQNEIPTDFYIVVSGAVDVITYKNGTEQFLSKLGSQEMFGDIGVIFNIPQPFTVRSKRLSQVVRINHHHFKQLVQPLKEDGKIILANFVQKQETIVSRKDFMICNDQTKCS
;
A
#
# COMPACT_ATOMS: atom_id res chain seq x y z
N MET A 1 47.96 -48.32 -35.67
CA MET A 1 47.87 -48.52 -37.13
C MET A 1 46.52 -48.00 -37.58
N SER A 2 46.36 -47.07 -38.51
CA SER A 2 47.30 -46.34 -39.34
C SER A 2 46.60 -45.05 -39.80
N TYR A 3 47.35 -43.96 -39.71
CA TYR A 3 47.18 -42.66 -40.34
C TYR A 3 46.81 -42.70 -41.85
N SER A 4 46.12 -41.66 -42.33
CA SER A 4 46.64 -40.85 -43.45
C SER A 4 45.99 -39.44 -43.52
N ASP A 5 46.86 -38.45 -43.46
CA ASP A 5 46.66 -37.02 -43.73
C ASP A 5 46.59 -36.75 -45.25
N THR A 6 45.97 -35.62 -45.65
CA THR A 6 46.67 -34.58 -46.44
C THR A 6 45.82 -33.30 -46.60
N ALA A 7 46.52 -32.18 -46.49
CA ALA A 7 46.04 -30.80 -46.41
C ALA A 7 45.85 -30.11 -47.78
N ARG A 8 45.09 -29.00 -47.81
CA ARG A 8 45.40 -27.74 -48.52
C ARG A 8 44.39 -26.62 -48.19
N SER A 9 44.90 -25.44 -47.86
CA SER A 9 44.23 -24.12 -47.92
C SER A 9 44.79 -23.32 -49.12
N PRO A 10 44.18 -22.21 -49.61
CA PRO A 10 44.15 -20.91 -48.93
C PRO A 10 42.88 -20.03 -49.15
N VAL A 11 42.80 -18.92 -48.39
CA VAL A 11 41.78 -17.83 -48.35
C VAL A 11 42.00 -16.82 -49.52
N PRO A 12 41.05 -15.90 -49.89
CA PRO A 12 40.94 -14.60 -49.18
C PRO A 12 39.52 -13.98 -49.03
N LEU A 13 39.37 -13.29 -47.89
CA LEU A 13 38.60 -12.08 -47.52
C LEU A 13 37.55 -11.46 -48.46
N SER A 14 36.39 -11.12 -47.87
CA SER A 14 35.74 -9.81 -48.08
C SER A 14 35.08 -9.30 -46.78
N GLU A 15 35.45 -8.09 -46.39
CA GLU A 15 35.03 -7.33 -45.21
C GLU A 15 33.52 -7.02 -45.17
N THR A 16 32.94 -6.88 -43.97
CA THR A 16 32.14 -5.70 -43.61
C THR A 16 31.91 -5.61 -42.10
N ARG A 17 32.17 -4.41 -41.58
CA ARG A 17 32.26 -4.01 -40.18
C ARG A 17 30.90 -4.09 -39.47
N SER A 18 30.88 -4.58 -38.23
CA SER A 18 29.78 -4.37 -37.29
C SER A 18 29.90 -2.97 -36.65
N PRO A 19 28.84 -2.15 -36.62
CA PRO A 19 28.82 -0.96 -35.78
C PRO A 19 28.35 -1.34 -34.37
N MET A 20 29.11 -0.92 -33.35
CA MET A 20 28.69 -0.93 -31.95
C MET A 20 27.38 -0.13 -31.76
N PRO A 21 26.45 -0.56 -30.89
CA PRO A 21 25.30 0.27 -30.53
C PRO A 21 25.76 1.42 -29.63
N LEU A 22 25.68 2.62 -30.19
CA LEU A 22 25.75 3.89 -29.49
C LEU A 22 24.78 3.93 -28.29
N LEU A 23 25.34 4.39 -27.16
CA LEU A 23 24.63 4.90 -25.99
C LEU A 23 23.37 5.70 -26.36
N PHE A 24 22.19 5.12 -26.17
CA PHE A 24 20.92 5.84 -26.30
C PHE A 24 20.45 6.35 -24.94
N ARG A 25 20.81 7.61 -24.71
CA ARG A 25 20.04 8.69 -24.09
C ARG A 25 18.73 8.29 -23.39
N ARG A 26 18.80 8.31 -22.06
CA ARG A 26 17.72 8.36 -21.07
C ARG A 26 16.57 9.30 -21.52
N HIS A 27 15.39 8.74 -21.78
CA HIS A 27 14.15 9.51 -21.89
C HIS A 27 13.13 9.04 -20.84
N SER A 28 12.65 10.02 -20.08
CA SER A 28 11.43 10.06 -19.25
C SER A 28 11.21 8.97 -18.19
N SER A 29 11.64 9.30 -16.96
CA SER A 29 11.24 8.66 -15.70
C SER A 29 9.75 8.86 -15.31
N GLY A 30 8.93 9.42 -16.20
CA GLY A 30 7.51 9.73 -15.94
C GLY A 30 6.54 8.58 -16.24
N GLU A 31 6.80 7.77 -17.26
CA GLU A 31 5.86 6.71 -17.68
C GLU A 31 5.98 5.43 -16.85
N ILE A 32 7.19 5.10 -16.39
CA ILE A 32 7.45 3.87 -15.62
C ILE A 32 6.70 3.88 -14.28
N ARG A 33 6.49 5.05 -13.65
CA ARG A 33 5.73 5.16 -12.38
C ARG A 33 4.25 4.76 -12.53
N ASN A 34 3.67 4.87 -13.73
CA ASN A 34 2.27 4.53 -13.95
C ASN A 34 2.03 3.05 -14.28
N ILE A 35 3.06 2.32 -14.72
CA ILE A 35 2.95 0.90 -15.07
C ILE A 35 3.15 0.04 -13.82
N ALA A 36 4.13 0.37 -12.97
CA ALA A 36 4.43 -0.37 -11.76
C ALA A 36 3.29 -0.31 -10.70
N SER A 37 2.54 0.81 -10.63
CA SER A 37 1.39 0.93 -9.72
C SER A 37 0.13 0.21 -10.22
N VAL A 38 0.15 -0.36 -11.43
CA VAL A 38 -1.01 -0.95 -12.12
C VAL A 38 -0.78 -2.45 -12.44
N SER A 39 0.47 -2.92 -12.38
CA SER A 39 0.90 -4.28 -12.75
C SER A 39 0.64 -5.37 -11.69
N SER A 40 -0.15 -5.12 -10.64
CA SER A 40 -0.45 -6.14 -9.62
C SER A 40 -1.36 -7.27 -10.10
N SER A 41 -1.85 -7.20 -11.36
CA SER A 41 -2.77 -8.19 -11.94
C SER A 41 -2.23 -8.94 -13.17
N ILE A 42 -1.01 -8.64 -13.61
CA ILE A 42 -0.37 -9.35 -14.72
C ILE A 42 0.84 -10.07 -14.12
N LEU A 43 0.63 -11.26 -13.57
CA LEU A 43 1.71 -12.19 -13.30
C LEU A 43 1.82 -13.09 -14.52
N PRO A 44 2.83 -12.91 -15.39
CA PRO A 44 3.07 -13.85 -16.48
C PRO A 44 3.28 -15.26 -15.93
N ALA A 45 2.76 -16.26 -16.65
CA ALA A 45 3.14 -17.65 -16.39
C ALA A 45 4.67 -17.79 -16.53
N PHE A 46 5.26 -18.60 -15.65
CA PHE A 46 6.71 -18.83 -15.59
C PHE A 46 7.25 -19.20 -16.98
N GLY A 47 8.29 -18.49 -17.45
CA GLY A 47 8.92 -18.73 -18.75
C GLY A 47 8.31 -17.98 -19.96
N THR A 48 7.31 -17.12 -19.76
CA THR A 48 6.81 -16.25 -20.84
C THR A 48 7.69 -15.00 -21.00
N VAL A 49 8.37 -14.88 -22.14
CA VAL A 49 9.18 -13.70 -22.48
C VAL A 49 8.25 -12.60 -22.97
N ILE A 50 7.89 -11.66 -22.09
CA ILE A 50 7.23 -10.42 -22.50
C ILE A 50 8.32 -9.51 -23.08
N GLY A 51 8.41 -9.43 -24.40
CA GLY A 51 9.28 -8.45 -25.05
C GLY A 51 8.87 -7.03 -24.64
N GLU A 52 9.85 -6.16 -24.37
CA GLU A 52 9.68 -4.74 -23.97
C GLU A 52 8.93 -3.86 -24.98
N ASN A 53 8.40 -4.44 -26.06
CA ASN A 53 7.48 -3.75 -26.94
C ASN A 53 6.14 -3.59 -26.22
N SER A 54 5.82 -2.34 -25.87
CA SER A 54 4.48 -1.90 -25.47
C SER A 54 3.41 -2.72 -26.21
N ILE A 55 2.53 -3.37 -25.45
CA ILE A 55 1.44 -4.18 -25.97
C ILE A 55 0.66 -3.32 -26.97
N LYS A 56 0.93 -3.51 -28.27
CA LYS A 56 0.18 -2.85 -29.34
C LYS A 56 -1.16 -3.56 -29.40
N LEU A 57 -2.13 -3.04 -28.63
CA LEU A 57 -3.49 -3.54 -28.66
C LEU A 57 -4.01 -3.57 -30.10
N LYS A 58 -4.81 -4.59 -30.42
CA LYS A 58 -5.55 -4.63 -31.68
C LYS A 58 -6.38 -3.35 -31.87
N ARG A 59 -6.53 -2.93 -33.14
CA ARG A 59 -7.33 -1.75 -33.51
C ARG A 59 -8.77 -1.91 -32.97
N PHE A 60 -9.31 -0.87 -32.34
CA PHE A 60 -10.63 -0.86 -31.70
C PHE A 60 -10.79 -1.76 -30.45
N VAL A 61 -9.71 -1.95 -29.68
CA VAL A 61 -9.78 -2.55 -28.34
C VAL A 61 -9.24 -1.56 -27.31
N ILE A 62 -10.01 -1.31 -26.25
CA ILE A 62 -9.64 -0.42 -25.15
C ILE A 62 -9.03 -1.26 -24.04
N ALA A 63 -7.82 -0.87 -23.60
CA ALA A 63 -7.19 -1.48 -22.44
C ALA A 63 -7.95 -1.07 -21.16
N PRO A 64 -8.28 -2.01 -20.26
CA PRO A 64 -9.02 -1.69 -19.02
C PRO A 64 -8.25 -0.75 -18.08
N TYR A 65 -6.93 -0.67 -18.25
CA TYR A 65 -6.02 0.17 -17.47
C TYR A 65 -5.76 1.55 -18.09
N ASP A 66 -6.34 1.86 -19.26
CA ASP A 66 -6.16 3.16 -19.90
C ASP A 66 -6.66 4.29 -18.97
N ARG A 67 -5.91 5.39 -18.90
CA ARG A 67 -6.28 6.57 -18.10
C ARG A 67 -7.62 7.15 -18.55
N ARG A 68 -7.90 7.17 -19.86
CA ARG A 68 -9.16 7.70 -20.41
C ARG A 68 -10.35 6.86 -19.98
N TYR A 69 -10.24 5.55 -20.13
CA TYR A 69 -11.28 4.61 -19.70
C TYR A 69 -11.51 4.65 -18.19
N ARG A 70 -10.44 4.80 -17.38
CA ARG A 70 -10.60 4.99 -15.93
C ARG A 70 -11.32 6.29 -15.57
N LEU A 71 -10.99 7.40 -16.23
CA LEU A 71 -11.71 8.67 -16.03
C LEU A 71 -13.20 8.52 -16.40
N TRP A 72 -13.50 7.82 -17.49
CA TRP A 72 -14.87 7.47 -17.88
C TRP A 72 -15.58 6.64 -16.81
N GLN A 73 -14.95 5.58 -16.30
CA GLN A 73 -15.52 4.77 -15.21
C GLN A 73 -15.75 5.58 -13.93
N THR A 74 -14.83 6.47 -13.55
CA THR A 74 -15.03 7.36 -12.40
C THR A 74 -16.18 8.35 -12.63
N PHE A 75 -16.31 8.90 -13.84
CA PHE A 75 -17.46 9.74 -14.20
C PHE A 75 -18.78 8.98 -14.10
N LEU A 76 -18.85 7.74 -14.59
CA LEU A 76 -20.04 6.90 -14.45
C LEU A 76 -20.40 6.62 -12.99
N VAL A 77 -19.42 6.44 -12.11
CA VAL A 77 -19.68 6.26 -10.66
C VAL A 77 -20.44 7.47 -10.09
N VAL A 78 -20.10 8.70 -10.50
CA VAL A 78 -20.84 9.91 -10.08
C VAL A 78 -22.29 9.85 -10.57
N LEU A 79 -22.51 9.44 -11.82
CA LEU A 79 -23.87 9.26 -12.36
C LEU A 79 -24.65 8.15 -11.64
N VAL A 80 -23.98 7.07 -11.22
CA VAL A 80 -24.60 6.00 -10.41
C VAL A 80 -25.04 6.54 -9.06
N VAL A 81 -24.22 7.37 -8.39
CA VAL A 81 -24.59 7.97 -7.10
C VAL A 81 -25.85 8.84 -7.24
N TYR A 82 -25.91 9.69 -8.28
CA TYR A 82 -27.12 10.44 -8.61
C TYR A 82 -28.31 9.51 -8.83
N SER A 83 -28.17 8.52 -9.72
CA SER A 83 -29.25 7.59 -10.09
C SER A 83 -29.74 6.79 -8.89
N ALA A 84 -28.85 6.38 -7.99
CA ALA A 84 -29.18 5.63 -6.78
C ALA A 84 -29.99 6.48 -5.80
N TRP A 85 -29.65 7.78 -5.66
CA TRP A 85 -30.41 8.70 -4.82
C TRP A 85 -31.75 9.11 -5.46
N ALA A 86 -31.78 9.33 -6.76
CA ALA A 86 -32.99 9.74 -7.47
C ALA A 86 -34.05 8.62 -7.49
N SER A 87 -33.66 7.34 -7.57
CA SER A 87 -34.61 6.24 -7.77
C SER A 87 -35.65 6.06 -6.63
N PRO A 88 -35.26 5.97 -5.33
CA PRO A 88 -36.23 5.91 -4.23
C PRO A 88 -37.00 7.23 -4.08
N PHE A 89 -36.35 8.36 -4.35
CA PHE A 89 -36.97 9.68 -4.28
C PHE A 89 -38.10 9.85 -5.31
N GLU A 90 -37.88 9.50 -6.56
CA GLU A 90 -38.89 9.53 -7.64
C GLU A 90 -40.06 8.58 -7.35
N LEU A 91 -39.78 7.42 -6.75
CA LEU A 91 -40.82 6.46 -6.35
C LEU A 91 -41.79 7.10 -5.34
N ALA A 92 -41.25 7.78 -4.34
CA ALA A 92 -42.01 8.40 -3.26
C ALA A 92 -42.68 9.72 -3.67
N PHE A 93 -41.95 10.59 -4.37
CA PHE A 93 -42.35 11.96 -4.69
C PHE A 93 -42.69 12.11 -6.19
N LYS A 94 -43.86 11.62 -6.58
CA LYS A 94 -44.31 11.59 -8.00
C LYS A 94 -44.30 12.95 -8.72
N LYS A 95 -44.53 14.05 -7.99
CA LYS A 95 -44.46 15.42 -8.55
C LYS A 95 -43.03 15.78 -9.00
N ALA A 96 -41.99 15.22 -8.35
CA ALA A 96 -40.60 15.41 -8.74
C ALA A 96 -40.25 14.60 -9.99
N ALA A 97 -40.73 13.35 -10.08
CA ALA A 97 -40.48 12.44 -11.21
C ALA A 97 -41.03 12.93 -12.55
N THR A 98 -42.07 13.78 -12.53
CA THR A 98 -42.70 14.36 -13.73
C THR A 98 -42.24 15.79 -14.04
N GLY A 99 -41.43 16.39 -13.15
CA GLY A 99 -40.92 17.75 -13.28
C GLY A 99 -39.53 17.80 -13.91
N GLY A 100 -38.67 18.68 -13.38
CA GLY A 100 -37.34 18.95 -13.95
C GLY A 100 -36.31 17.81 -13.85
N LEU A 101 -36.59 16.71 -13.13
CA LEU A 101 -35.67 15.57 -13.02
C LEU A 101 -35.68 14.67 -14.26
N LEU A 102 -36.82 14.57 -14.96
CA LEU A 102 -36.98 13.73 -16.15
C LEU A 102 -35.91 13.96 -17.24
N PRO A 103 -35.59 15.20 -17.68
CA PRO A 103 -34.54 15.40 -18.68
C PRO A 103 -33.16 15.00 -18.17
N VAL A 104 -32.88 15.18 -16.88
CA VAL A 104 -31.61 14.76 -16.26
C VAL A 104 -31.49 13.24 -16.29
N ASP A 105 -32.57 12.54 -15.94
CA ASP A 105 -32.61 11.07 -15.94
C ASP A 105 -32.40 10.48 -17.34
N LEU A 106 -33.01 11.07 -18.37
CA LEU A 106 -32.81 10.66 -19.76
C LEU A 106 -31.36 10.86 -20.22
N VAL A 107 -30.71 11.95 -19.81
CA VAL A 107 -29.29 12.20 -20.11
C VAL A 107 -28.41 11.16 -19.41
N VAL A 108 -28.69 10.86 -18.14
CA VAL A 108 -27.97 9.85 -17.36
C VAL A 108 -28.11 8.47 -17.99
N ASP A 109 -29.33 8.08 -18.39
CA ASP A 109 -29.60 6.81 -19.06
C ASP A 109 -28.88 6.71 -20.42
N ALA A 110 -28.77 7.81 -21.17
CA ALA A 110 -28.00 7.84 -22.41
C ALA A 110 -26.50 7.54 -22.19
N PHE A 111 -25.89 8.09 -21.12
CA PHE A 111 -24.49 7.76 -20.77
C PHE A 111 -24.30 6.28 -20.43
N PHE A 112 -25.25 5.65 -19.73
CA PHE A 112 -25.20 4.21 -19.47
C PHE A 112 -25.41 3.38 -20.74
N ALA A 113 -26.25 3.82 -21.67
CA ALA A 113 -26.41 3.17 -22.96
C ALA A 113 -25.10 3.22 -23.78
N ILE A 114 -24.40 4.36 -23.78
CA ILE A 114 -23.07 4.50 -24.38
C ILE A 114 -22.07 3.55 -23.71
N ASP A 115 -22.10 3.41 -22.39
CA ASP A 115 -21.19 2.51 -21.67
C ASP A 115 -21.42 1.02 -21.99
N ILE A 116 -22.67 0.61 -22.18
CA ILE A 116 -22.98 -0.76 -22.63
C ILE A 116 -22.28 -1.02 -23.97
N ILE A 117 -22.37 -0.08 -24.93
CA ILE A 117 -21.70 -0.19 -26.23
C ILE A 117 -20.17 -0.22 -26.04
N LEU A 118 -19.61 0.66 -25.22
CA LEU A 118 -18.16 0.71 -24.95
C LEU A 118 -17.64 -0.58 -24.32
N THR A 119 -18.43 -1.24 -23.46
CA THR A 119 -18.03 -2.47 -22.76
C THR A 119 -17.72 -3.62 -23.73
N PHE A 120 -18.35 -3.66 -24.92
CA PHE A 120 -18.03 -4.63 -25.97
C PHE A 120 -16.63 -4.46 -26.58
N PHE A 121 -16.00 -3.29 -26.39
CA PHE A 121 -14.66 -2.98 -26.90
C PHE A 121 -13.57 -3.05 -25.82
N VAL A 122 -13.91 -3.38 -24.58
CA VAL A 122 -12.96 -3.38 -23.46
C VAL A 122 -12.37 -4.77 -23.29
N ALA A 123 -11.03 -4.86 -23.35
CA ALA A 123 -10.32 -6.10 -23.09
C ALA A 123 -10.47 -6.52 -21.62
N TYR A 124 -10.43 -7.82 -21.37
CA TYR A 124 -10.48 -8.37 -20.02
C TYR A 124 -9.26 -9.22 -19.71
N LEU A 125 -8.93 -9.34 -18.43
CA LEU A 125 -7.91 -10.28 -17.95
C LEU A 125 -8.56 -11.65 -17.75
N ASP A 126 -7.97 -12.68 -18.35
CA ASP A 126 -8.36 -14.06 -18.11
C ASP A 126 -7.79 -14.55 -16.77
N LYS A 127 -8.61 -15.23 -15.96
CA LYS A 127 -8.24 -15.60 -14.59
C LYS A 127 -7.29 -16.79 -14.52
N SER A 128 -7.29 -17.66 -15.53
CA SER A 128 -6.44 -18.85 -15.60
C SER A 128 -5.06 -18.53 -16.17
N THR A 129 -5.02 -17.75 -17.25
CA THR A 129 -3.78 -17.42 -17.96
C THR A 129 -3.14 -16.11 -17.50
N TYR A 130 -3.89 -15.24 -16.79
CA TYR A 130 -3.47 -13.88 -16.45
C TYR A 130 -3.06 -13.03 -17.67
N LEU A 131 -3.45 -13.48 -18.87
CA LEU A 131 -3.21 -12.77 -20.12
C LEU A 131 -4.42 -11.89 -20.47
N LEU A 132 -4.13 -10.79 -21.15
CA LEU A 132 -5.14 -9.88 -21.66
C LEU A 132 -5.78 -10.48 -22.92
N VAL A 133 -7.10 -10.70 -22.87
CA VAL A 133 -7.86 -11.21 -24.03
C VAL A 133 -8.42 -10.04 -24.82
N GLU A 134 -7.98 -9.92 -26.08
CA GLU A 134 -8.33 -8.81 -26.98
C GLU A 134 -9.31 -9.20 -28.10
N GLU A 135 -9.71 -10.48 -28.20
CA GLU A 135 -10.61 -10.93 -29.27
C GLU A 135 -12.06 -10.50 -29.02
N HIS A 136 -12.62 -9.66 -29.91
CA HIS A 136 -13.99 -9.15 -29.81
C HIS A 136 -15.05 -10.23 -29.64
N ASN A 137 -14.93 -11.37 -30.32
CA ASN A 137 -15.89 -12.48 -30.19
C ASN A 137 -15.90 -13.05 -28.77
N LYS A 138 -14.73 -13.21 -28.15
CA LYS A 138 -14.60 -13.70 -26.77
C LYS A 138 -15.11 -12.66 -25.77
N ILE A 139 -14.84 -11.37 -26.01
CA ILE A 139 -15.34 -10.25 -25.19
C ILE A 139 -16.87 -10.21 -25.23
N ALA A 140 -17.46 -10.19 -26.42
CA ALA A 140 -18.90 -10.14 -26.61
C ALA A 140 -19.60 -11.38 -26.05
N PHE A 141 -19.09 -12.58 -26.33
CA PHE A 141 -19.65 -13.82 -25.80
C PHE A 141 -19.63 -13.82 -24.27
N ARG A 142 -18.49 -13.46 -23.64
CA ARG A 142 -18.38 -13.37 -22.19
C ARG A 142 -19.38 -12.38 -21.58
N TYR A 143 -19.57 -11.22 -22.21
CA TYR A 143 -20.47 -10.19 -21.69
C TYR A 143 -21.93 -10.61 -21.82
N ILE A 144 -22.33 -11.16 -22.98
CA ILE A 144 -23.71 -11.58 -23.27
C ILE A 144 -24.09 -12.86 -22.49
N SER A 145 -23.16 -13.80 -22.34
CA SER A 145 -23.42 -15.07 -21.64
C SER A 145 -23.64 -14.88 -20.14
N HIS A 146 -23.08 -13.80 -19.57
CA HIS A 146 -23.23 -13.50 -18.17
C HIS A 146 -24.53 -12.71 -17.92
N LEU A 147 -25.16 -12.93 -16.75
CA LEU A 147 -26.37 -12.20 -16.32
C LEU A 147 -26.19 -10.67 -16.25
N TRP A 148 -24.97 -10.16 -16.47
CA TRP A 148 -24.66 -8.74 -16.42
C TRP A 148 -25.26 -7.99 -17.60
N PHE A 149 -25.15 -8.50 -18.82
CA PHE A 149 -25.70 -7.82 -20.01
C PHE A 149 -27.22 -7.60 -19.96
N PRO A 150 -28.08 -8.63 -19.77
CA PRO A 150 -29.53 -8.42 -19.76
C PRO A 150 -29.95 -7.48 -18.62
N MET A 151 -29.26 -7.51 -17.48
CA MET A 151 -29.58 -6.66 -16.35
C MET A 151 -29.07 -5.22 -16.52
N ASP A 152 -27.92 -5.03 -17.17
CA ASP A 152 -27.42 -3.70 -17.55
C ASP A 152 -28.38 -3.04 -18.54
N VAL A 153 -28.87 -3.78 -19.54
CA VAL A 153 -29.90 -3.32 -20.49
C VAL A 153 -31.21 -3.00 -19.77
N ALA A 154 -31.74 -3.91 -18.94
CA ALA A 154 -32.96 -3.67 -18.19
C ALA A 154 -32.86 -2.45 -17.27
N SER A 155 -31.70 -2.24 -16.64
CA SER A 155 -31.47 -1.06 -15.79
C SER A 155 -31.36 0.25 -16.58
N THR A 156 -31.13 0.21 -17.89
CA THR A 156 -30.91 1.37 -18.78
C THR A 156 -32.17 1.82 -19.54
N LEU A 157 -33.16 0.95 -19.67
CA LEU A 157 -34.39 1.27 -20.41
C LEU A 157 -35.31 2.21 -19.62
N PRO A 158 -35.69 3.37 -20.18
CA PRO A 158 -36.63 4.30 -19.54
C PRO A 158 -38.07 3.82 -19.72
N PHE A 159 -38.45 2.75 -19.01
CA PHE A 159 -39.75 2.07 -19.15
C PHE A 159 -40.96 3.02 -19.02
N GLN A 160 -40.86 4.03 -18.15
CA GLN A 160 -41.93 5.02 -17.93
C GLN A 160 -42.14 5.91 -19.18
N THR A 161 -41.05 6.37 -19.78
CA THR A 161 -41.08 7.22 -20.98
C THR A 161 -41.53 6.43 -22.20
N ILE A 162 -41.04 5.19 -22.36
CA ILE A 162 -41.44 4.30 -23.45
C ILE A 162 -42.96 4.04 -23.38
N ASN A 163 -43.49 3.69 -22.21
CA ASN A 163 -44.92 3.45 -22.06
C ASN A 163 -45.76 4.71 -22.32
N ARG A 164 -45.28 5.89 -21.89
CA ARG A 164 -45.94 7.17 -22.18
C ARG A 164 -46.05 7.44 -23.69
N ILE A 165 -44.99 7.14 -24.44
CA ILE A 165 -44.95 7.32 -25.89
C ILE A 165 -45.85 6.31 -26.60
N VAL A 166 -45.78 5.02 -26.21
CA VAL A 166 -46.50 3.93 -26.88
C VAL A 166 -48.01 3.98 -26.62
N THR A 167 -48.41 4.18 -25.36
CA THR A 167 -49.83 4.05 -24.97
C THR A 167 -50.57 5.39 -25.03
N GLY A 168 -49.85 6.52 -25.13
CA GLY A 168 -50.41 7.88 -25.10
C GLY A 168 -51.10 8.28 -23.79
N LYS A 169 -51.31 7.32 -22.88
CA LYS A 169 -51.93 7.49 -21.57
C LYS A 169 -50.85 7.59 -20.50
N MET A 170 -51.05 8.50 -19.56
CA MET A 170 -50.27 8.55 -18.33
C MET A 170 -50.70 7.37 -17.43
N ASN A 171 -50.27 6.15 -17.74
CA ASN A 171 -50.60 4.98 -16.94
C ASN A 171 -49.80 5.00 -15.63
N ARG A 172 -50.45 5.48 -14.56
CA ARG A 172 -49.88 5.71 -13.21
C ARG A 172 -49.82 4.45 -12.34
N GLY A 173 -49.60 3.29 -12.95
CA GLY A 173 -49.57 2.00 -12.24
C GLY A 173 -48.39 1.91 -11.27
N PRO A 174 -48.55 1.35 -10.06
CA PRO A 174 -47.44 1.16 -9.10
C PRO A 174 -46.29 0.34 -9.69
N VAL A 175 -46.59 -0.59 -10.60
CA VAL A 175 -45.62 -1.45 -11.30
C VAL A 175 -44.51 -0.64 -12.00
N PHE A 176 -44.86 0.45 -12.68
CA PHE A 176 -43.88 1.28 -13.38
C PHE A 176 -42.95 2.06 -12.44
N GLY A 177 -43.39 2.33 -11.21
CA GLY A 177 -42.53 2.89 -10.16
C GLY A 177 -41.49 1.88 -9.68
N PHE A 178 -41.89 0.63 -9.49
CA PHE A 178 -40.98 -0.45 -9.08
C PHE A 178 -40.00 -0.85 -10.17
N LEU A 179 -40.41 -0.85 -11.45
CA LEU A 179 -39.48 -1.05 -12.57
C LEU A 179 -38.37 -0.01 -12.61
N ASN A 180 -38.63 1.19 -12.09
CA ASN A 180 -37.61 2.23 -11.97
C ASN A 180 -36.48 1.88 -11.00
N LEU A 181 -36.76 1.05 -9.99
CA LEU A 181 -35.75 0.57 -9.06
C LEU A 181 -34.75 -0.40 -9.70
N LEU A 182 -35.02 -0.90 -10.92
CA LEU A 182 -34.02 -1.68 -11.68
C LEU A 182 -32.75 -0.84 -11.93
N ARG A 183 -32.83 0.50 -11.94
CA ARG A 183 -31.66 1.39 -11.99
C ARG A 183 -30.69 1.14 -10.83
N LEU A 184 -31.15 0.64 -9.67
CA LEU A 184 -30.29 0.32 -8.52
C LEU A 184 -29.28 -0.79 -8.81
N TRP A 185 -29.51 -1.61 -9.86
CA TRP A 185 -28.51 -2.58 -10.33
C TRP A 185 -27.15 -1.92 -10.65
N ARG A 186 -27.18 -0.66 -11.09
CA ARG A 186 -25.97 0.12 -11.42
C ARG A 186 -25.04 0.32 -10.21
N LEU A 187 -25.53 0.18 -8.96
CA LEU A 187 -24.73 0.27 -7.73
C LEU A 187 -23.57 -0.73 -7.66
N ARG A 188 -23.62 -1.83 -8.43
CA ARG A 188 -22.48 -2.75 -8.58
C ARG A 188 -21.19 -2.00 -8.95
N ARG A 189 -21.29 -0.96 -9.78
CA ARG A 189 -20.14 -0.13 -10.19
C ARG A 189 -19.50 0.61 -9.02
N VAL A 190 -20.30 1.09 -8.08
CA VAL A 190 -19.81 1.74 -6.84
C VAL A 190 -19.09 0.71 -5.96
N SER A 191 -19.61 -0.51 -5.86
CA SER A 191 -18.95 -1.61 -5.14
C SER A 191 -17.59 -1.97 -5.75
N GLU A 192 -17.53 -2.09 -7.09
CA GLU A 192 -16.27 -2.32 -7.81
C GLU A 192 -15.29 -1.16 -7.62
N PHE A 193 -15.78 0.09 -7.64
CA PHE A 193 -14.96 1.28 -7.40
C PHE A 193 -14.33 1.26 -6.01
N PHE A 194 -15.10 1.01 -4.95
CA PHE A 194 -14.54 0.87 -3.59
C PHE A 194 -13.57 -0.31 -3.48
N SER A 195 -13.84 -1.44 -4.13
CA SER A 195 -12.90 -2.56 -4.16
C SER A 195 -11.56 -2.21 -4.82
N ARG A 196 -11.58 -1.35 -5.86
CA ARG A 196 -10.37 -0.84 -6.50
C ARG A 196 -9.64 0.17 -5.61
N LEU A 197 -10.36 1.11 -4.99
CA LEU A 197 -9.77 2.07 -4.06
C LEU A 197 -9.12 1.38 -2.84
N GLU A 198 -9.75 0.34 -2.30
CA GLU A 198 -9.22 -0.44 -1.18
C GLU A 198 -7.88 -1.13 -1.52
N LYS A 199 -7.61 -1.39 -2.81
CA LYS A 199 -6.37 -2.02 -3.31
C LYS A 199 -5.32 -0.99 -3.77
N ASP A 200 -5.69 0.27 -3.94
CA ASP A 200 -4.78 1.32 -4.40
C ASP A 200 -4.00 1.88 -3.21
N THR A 201 -2.69 1.69 -3.21
CA THR A 201 -1.78 2.11 -2.12
C THR A 201 -1.69 3.62 -1.95
N ARG A 202 -2.16 4.41 -2.92
CA ARG A 202 -2.18 5.88 -2.83
C ARG A 202 -3.29 6.38 -1.91
N PHE A 203 -4.33 5.57 -1.68
CA PHE A 203 -5.44 5.91 -0.81
C PHE A 203 -5.29 5.22 0.53
N SER A 204 -5.62 5.94 1.60
CA SER A 204 -5.64 5.33 2.93
C SER A 204 -6.76 4.29 3.01
N TYR A 205 -6.39 3.07 3.39
CA TYR A 205 -7.33 1.98 3.60
C TYR A 205 -8.41 2.34 4.64
N PHE A 206 -8.01 3.01 5.72
CA PHE A 206 -8.90 3.47 6.79
C PHE A 206 -10.01 4.38 6.25
N TRP A 207 -9.62 5.47 5.58
CA TRP A 207 -10.57 6.46 5.06
C TRP A 207 -11.48 5.88 3.98
N THR A 208 -10.94 5.02 3.11
CA THR A 208 -11.73 4.37 2.05
C THR A 208 -12.85 3.51 2.64
N ARG A 209 -12.54 2.69 3.65
CA ARG A 209 -13.53 1.87 4.36
C ARG A 209 -14.53 2.73 5.14
N TYR A 210 -14.06 3.77 5.81
CA TYR A 210 -14.92 4.71 6.56
C TYR A 210 -15.95 5.39 5.65
N CYS A 211 -15.51 5.96 4.51
CA CYS A 211 -16.39 6.58 3.53
C CYS A 211 -17.41 5.58 2.95
N LYS A 212 -17.00 4.34 2.67
CA LYS A 212 -17.89 3.28 2.18
C LYS A 212 -19.03 3.01 3.17
N LEU A 213 -18.72 2.93 4.47
CA LEU A 213 -19.73 2.68 5.51
C LEU A 213 -20.71 3.84 5.64
N ILE A 214 -20.22 5.09 5.59
CA ILE A 214 -21.09 6.28 5.56
C ILE A 214 -22.03 6.25 4.35
N CYS A 215 -21.51 5.95 3.15
CA CYS A 215 -22.33 5.91 1.94
C CYS A 215 -23.45 4.87 2.04
N VAL A 216 -23.15 3.68 2.57
CA VAL A 216 -24.15 2.61 2.79
C VAL A 216 -25.22 3.07 3.78
N THR A 217 -24.82 3.68 4.90
CA THR A 217 -25.76 4.17 5.92
C THR A 217 -26.67 5.28 5.37
N LEU A 218 -26.10 6.27 4.68
CA LEU A 218 -26.89 7.36 4.08
C LEU A 218 -27.90 6.82 3.05
N PHE A 219 -27.48 5.88 2.21
CA PHE A 219 -28.36 5.27 1.22
C PHE A 219 -29.49 4.45 1.86
N ALA A 220 -29.20 3.71 2.93
CA ALA A 220 -30.20 2.94 3.67
C ALA A 220 -31.28 3.86 4.30
N VAL A 221 -30.84 4.93 4.98
CA VAL A 221 -31.75 5.93 5.58
C VAL A 221 -32.60 6.60 4.51
N HIS A 222 -31.96 7.09 3.43
CA HIS A 222 -32.67 7.75 2.34
C HIS A 222 -33.74 6.83 1.71
N SER A 223 -33.38 5.59 1.42
CA SER A 223 -34.27 4.61 0.80
C SER A 223 -35.44 4.24 1.71
N ALA A 224 -35.17 4.01 3.00
CA ALA A 224 -36.20 3.67 3.99
C ALA A 224 -37.17 4.84 4.21
N GLY A 225 -36.66 6.06 4.36
CA GLY A 225 -37.48 7.27 4.49
C GLY A 225 -38.39 7.47 3.27
N CYS A 226 -37.84 7.37 2.05
CA CYS A 226 -38.63 7.49 0.82
C CYS A 226 -39.70 6.40 0.71
N PHE A 227 -39.35 5.14 1.00
CA PHE A 227 -40.31 4.04 0.97
C PHE A 227 -41.43 4.22 2.01
N TYR A 228 -41.10 4.70 3.21
CA TYR A 228 -42.08 4.95 4.26
C TYR A 228 -43.03 6.11 3.93
N PHE A 229 -42.54 7.16 3.27
CA PHE A 229 -43.39 8.20 2.69
C PHE A 229 -44.31 7.66 1.60
N TRP A 230 -43.76 6.85 0.69
CA TRP A 230 -44.51 6.22 -0.38
C TRP A 230 -45.69 5.39 0.18
N LEU A 231 -45.46 4.62 1.25
CA LEU A 231 -46.48 3.84 1.93
C LEU A 231 -47.63 4.73 2.44
N ALA A 232 -47.32 5.83 3.14
CA ALA A 232 -48.32 6.78 3.62
C ALA A 232 -49.11 7.46 2.48
N THR A 233 -48.45 7.77 1.35
CA THR A 233 -49.17 8.39 0.21
C THR A 233 -50.17 7.44 -0.45
N ARG A 234 -49.93 6.12 -0.37
CA ARG A 234 -50.74 5.08 -1.00
C ARG A 234 -51.90 4.60 -0.13
N TYR A 235 -51.81 4.81 1.18
CA TYR A 235 -52.87 4.42 2.09
C TYR A 235 -54.15 5.23 1.81
N HIS A 236 -55.31 4.54 1.91
CA HIS A 236 -56.63 5.08 1.55
C HIS A 236 -56.99 6.30 2.42
N ASN A 237 -56.77 6.20 3.73
CA ASN A 237 -57.09 7.26 4.69
C ASN A 237 -55.82 8.05 5.04
N ALA A 238 -55.63 9.20 4.39
CA ALA A 238 -54.40 9.99 4.55
C ALA A 238 -54.11 10.38 6.00
N ASP A 239 -55.14 10.66 6.79
CA ASP A 239 -55.02 11.16 8.16
C ASP A 239 -54.63 10.07 9.17
N SER A 240 -54.79 8.78 8.84
CA SER A 240 -54.40 7.65 9.71
C SER A 240 -53.09 6.99 9.25
N THR A 241 -52.09 7.85 9.08
CA THR A 241 -50.71 7.48 8.70
C THR A 241 -49.72 8.12 9.66
N TRP A 242 -48.49 7.63 9.67
CA TRP A 242 -47.41 8.13 10.55
C TRP A 242 -47.15 9.64 10.44
N ILE A 243 -47.42 10.24 9.27
CA ILE A 243 -47.27 11.68 9.02
C ILE A 243 -48.62 12.41 9.04
N GLY A 244 -49.69 11.79 8.54
CA GLY A 244 -51.00 12.41 8.39
C GLY A 244 -51.67 12.79 9.71
N THR A 245 -51.36 12.07 10.79
CA THR A 245 -51.86 12.39 12.14
C THR A 245 -51.40 13.77 12.62
N ASN A 246 -50.16 14.15 12.30
CA ASN A 246 -49.56 15.41 12.76
C ASN A 246 -49.59 16.51 11.71
N VAL A 247 -49.56 16.14 10.43
CA VAL A 247 -49.50 17.07 9.29
C VAL A 247 -50.66 16.80 8.35
N PRO A 248 -51.80 17.49 8.53
CA PRO A 248 -52.92 17.38 7.61
C PRO A 248 -52.52 17.87 6.21
N ASP A 249 -53.10 17.24 5.20
CA ASP A 249 -52.86 17.52 3.78
C ASP A 249 -51.40 17.39 3.31
N PHE A 250 -50.60 16.54 3.96
CA PHE A 250 -49.18 16.36 3.61
C PHE A 250 -48.92 16.00 2.13
N LYS A 251 -49.90 15.41 1.43
CA LYS A 251 -49.79 15.03 0.00
C LYS A 251 -49.77 16.24 -0.95
N THR A 252 -50.44 17.33 -0.59
CA THR A 252 -50.58 18.52 -1.46
C THR A 252 -49.54 19.59 -1.17
N ARG A 253 -48.99 19.58 0.06
CA ARG A 253 -47.89 20.46 0.50
C ARG A 253 -46.58 20.25 -0.29
N SER A 254 -45.55 20.99 0.10
CA SER A 254 -44.22 20.95 -0.52
C SER A 254 -43.56 19.57 -0.42
N ILE A 255 -42.88 19.16 -1.50
CA ILE A 255 -42.07 17.93 -1.58
C ILE A 255 -40.99 17.94 -0.48
N TRP A 256 -40.39 19.11 -0.24
CA TRP A 256 -39.34 19.30 0.77
C TRP A 256 -39.83 19.02 2.18
N LEU A 257 -41.09 19.37 2.48
CA LEU A 257 -41.69 19.09 3.79
C LEU A 257 -41.75 17.57 4.00
N GLY A 258 -42.38 16.85 3.06
CA GLY A 258 -42.48 15.39 3.13
C GLY A 258 -41.11 14.72 3.25
N TYR A 259 -40.15 15.12 2.41
CA TYR A 259 -38.80 14.57 2.45
C TYR A 259 -38.10 14.81 3.80
N THR A 260 -38.24 16.00 4.38
CA THR A 260 -37.63 16.34 5.68
C THR A 260 -38.19 15.46 6.80
N TYR A 261 -39.52 15.30 6.88
CA TYR A 261 -40.16 14.42 7.87
C TYR A 261 -39.74 12.95 7.69
N SER A 262 -39.64 12.49 6.45
CA SER A 262 -39.22 11.12 6.14
C SER A 262 -37.78 10.82 6.51
N MET A 263 -36.87 11.75 6.21
CA MET A 263 -35.46 11.63 6.62
C MET A 263 -35.33 11.68 8.14
N TYR A 264 -36.04 12.61 8.79
CA TYR A 264 -36.04 12.70 10.24
C TYR A 264 -36.51 11.40 10.90
N TRP A 265 -37.66 10.85 10.50
CA TRP A 265 -38.16 9.57 11.01
C TRP A 265 -37.17 8.41 10.77
N SER A 266 -36.58 8.35 9.57
CA SER A 266 -35.67 7.26 9.21
C SER A 266 -34.36 7.32 10.02
N ILE A 267 -33.82 8.52 10.25
CA ILE A 267 -32.61 8.76 11.05
C ILE A 267 -32.88 8.48 12.53
N THR A 268 -33.97 8.99 13.11
CA THR A 268 -34.28 8.78 14.53
C THR A 268 -34.53 7.31 14.86
N THR A 269 -35.11 6.57 13.91
CA THR A 269 -35.32 5.12 14.02
C THR A 269 -34.01 4.34 13.84
N LEU A 270 -33.16 4.70 12.87
CA LEU A 270 -31.83 4.08 12.69
C LEU A 270 -30.93 4.30 13.91
N ALA A 271 -30.90 5.54 14.42
CA ALA A 271 -30.12 5.93 15.58
C ALA A 271 -30.71 5.40 16.90
N THR A 272 -31.81 4.65 16.85
CA THR A 272 -32.48 4.06 18.02
C THR A 272 -32.91 5.09 19.08
N VAL A 273 -33.14 6.34 18.65
CA VAL A 273 -33.57 7.44 19.54
C VAL A 273 -35.08 7.36 19.81
N GLY A 274 -35.87 7.25 18.73
CA GLY A 274 -37.30 6.97 18.82
C GLY A 274 -38.12 7.93 19.71
N TYR A 275 -38.11 9.24 19.44
CA TYR A 275 -38.86 10.24 20.21
C TYR A 275 -40.37 9.95 20.35
N GLY A 276 -40.96 9.21 19.40
CA GLY A 276 -42.36 8.79 19.42
C GLY A 276 -43.33 9.80 18.81
N ASP A 277 -42.83 10.96 18.41
CA ASP A 277 -43.57 12.00 17.67
C ASP A 277 -44.08 11.51 16.31
N LEU A 278 -43.31 10.65 15.63
CA LEU A 278 -43.69 10.00 14.37
C LEU A 278 -43.64 8.48 14.54
N HIS A 279 -44.81 7.84 14.52
CA HIS A 279 -44.95 6.41 14.75
C HIS A 279 -45.97 5.77 13.80
N ALA A 280 -45.83 4.46 13.58
CA ALA A 280 -46.71 3.70 12.70
C ALA A 280 -48.13 3.62 13.28
N VAL A 281 -49.13 4.01 12.50
CA VAL A 281 -50.54 4.02 12.92
C VAL A 281 -51.26 2.78 12.38
N ASN A 282 -51.14 2.53 11.08
CA ASN A 282 -51.81 1.43 10.39
C ASN A 282 -50.97 0.14 10.37
N THR A 283 -51.61 -0.98 10.02
CA THR A 283 -50.98 -2.31 10.04
C THR A 283 -49.83 -2.44 9.03
N GLU A 284 -49.95 -1.83 7.85
CA GLU A 284 -48.90 -1.88 6.82
C GLU A 284 -47.64 -1.15 7.27
N GLU A 285 -47.79 0.04 7.86
CA GLU A 285 -46.69 0.79 8.46
C GLU A 285 -46.04 0.03 9.61
N LYS A 286 -46.84 -0.62 10.47
CA LYS A 286 -46.32 -1.43 11.58
C LYS A 286 -45.45 -2.58 11.09
N ILE A 287 -45.91 -3.31 10.07
CA ILE A 287 -45.15 -4.42 9.46
C ILE A 287 -43.83 -3.90 8.87
N PHE A 288 -43.87 -2.80 8.10
CA PHE A 288 -42.66 -2.21 7.53
C PHE A 288 -41.67 -1.77 8.62
N THR A 289 -42.16 -1.08 9.66
CA THR A 289 -41.31 -0.62 10.77
C THR A 289 -40.69 -1.79 11.53
N ILE A 290 -41.38 -2.91 11.71
CA ILE A 290 -40.81 -4.13 12.31
C ILE A 290 -39.60 -4.62 11.50
N PHE A 291 -39.74 -4.76 10.19
CA PHE A 291 -38.62 -5.19 9.33
C PHE A 291 -37.48 -4.17 9.31
N TYR A 292 -37.80 -2.88 9.28
CA TYR A 292 -36.79 -1.82 9.28
C TYR A 292 -36.02 -1.78 10.61
N MET A 293 -36.69 -1.94 11.76
CA MET A 293 -36.02 -2.04 13.06
C MET A 293 -35.10 -3.26 13.13
N LEU A 294 -35.54 -4.43 12.65
CA LEU A 294 -34.69 -5.63 12.60
C LEU A 294 -33.45 -5.42 11.70
N PHE A 295 -33.64 -4.79 10.54
CA PHE A 295 -32.54 -4.41 9.66
C PHE A 295 -31.55 -3.44 10.33
N ASN A 296 -32.06 -2.44 11.08
CA ASN A 296 -31.23 -1.45 11.77
C ASN A 296 -30.37 -2.09 12.87
N ILE A 297 -30.87 -3.09 13.60
CA ILE A 297 -30.07 -3.84 14.57
C ILE A 297 -28.85 -4.48 13.87
N GLY A 298 -29.08 -5.15 12.74
CA GLY A 298 -28.01 -5.76 11.95
C GLY A 298 -27.02 -4.73 11.37
N LEU A 299 -27.53 -3.64 10.81
CA LEU A 299 -26.71 -2.57 10.24
C LEU A 299 -25.84 -1.90 11.31
N THR A 300 -26.39 -1.56 12.47
CA THR A 300 -25.64 -0.95 13.58
C THR A 300 -24.57 -1.88 14.13
N ALA A 301 -24.87 -3.17 14.30
CA ALA A 301 -23.87 -4.17 14.70
C ALA A 301 -22.72 -4.27 13.67
N TYR A 302 -23.04 -4.28 12.38
CA TYR A 302 -22.05 -4.29 11.31
C TYR A 302 -21.17 -3.02 11.30
N LEU A 303 -21.76 -1.83 11.52
CA LEU A 303 -21.02 -0.57 11.60
C LEU A 303 -20.06 -0.57 12.78
N ILE A 304 -20.52 -0.95 13.98
CA ILE A 304 -19.68 -1.02 15.18
C ILE A 304 -18.54 -2.03 14.98
N GLY A 305 -18.82 -3.21 14.42
CA GLY A 305 -17.81 -4.23 14.17
C GLY A 305 -16.71 -3.75 13.21
N ASN A 306 -17.09 -3.09 12.12
CA ASN A 306 -16.11 -2.55 11.18
C ASN A 306 -15.31 -1.38 11.77
N MET A 307 -15.95 -0.46 12.48
CA MET A 307 -15.26 0.65 13.17
C MET A 307 -14.24 0.12 14.18
N THR A 308 -14.63 -0.88 14.99
CA THR A 308 -13.72 -1.52 15.96
C THR A 308 -12.51 -2.13 15.26
N ASN A 309 -12.70 -2.87 14.17
CA ASN A 309 -11.61 -3.48 13.42
C ASN A 309 -10.61 -2.41 12.89
N LEU A 310 -11.12 -1.31 12.33
CA LEU A 310 -10.30 -0.21 11.84
C LEU A 310 -9.49 0.49 12.96
N ILE A 311 -10.10 0.70 14.12
CA ILE A 311 -9.44 1.31 15.28
C ILE A 311 -8.35 0.39 15.83
N VAL A 312 -8.66 -0.91 15.98
CA VAL A 312 -7.70 -1.90 16.47
C VAL A 312 -6.46 -1.93 15.58
N HIS A 313 -6.61 -2.00 14.25
CA HIS A 313 -5.49 -1.99 13.31
C HIS A 313 -4.59 -0.77 13.47
N THR A 314 -5.16 0.41 13.69
CA THR A 314 -4.40 1.65 13.88
C THR A 314 -3.62 1.64 15.19
N ALA A 315 -4.14 0.96 16.22
CA ALA A 315 -3.55 0.93 17.54
C ALA A 315 -2.55 -0.23 17.78
N VAL A 316 -2.45 -1.22 16.87
CA VAL A 316 -1.61 -2.43 17.03
C VAL A 316 -0.18 -2.09 17.46
N ARG A 317 0.46 -1.11 16.81
CA ARG A 317 1.85 -0.74 17.12
C ARG A 317 2.01 -0.18 18.53
N THR A 318 1.11 0.71 18.92
CA THR A 318 1.12 1.31 20.26
C THR A 318 0.89 0.24 21.32
N PHE A 319 -0.01 -0.71 21.06
CA PHE A 319 -0.22 -1.84 21.96
C PHE A 319 1.00 -2.75 22.05
N ALA A 320 1.65 -3.09 20.93
CA ALA A 320 2.87 -3.90 20.92
C ALA A 320 4.01 -3.24 21.72
N MET A 321 4.20 -1.93 21.59
CA MET A 321 5.18 -1.17 22.38
C MET A 321 4.85 -1.23 23.88
N ARG A 322 3.60 -0.95 24.26
CA ARG A 322 3.18 -0.98 25.67
C ARG A 322 3.30 -2.37 26.29
N ASP A 323 2.92 -3.41 25.54
CA ASP A 323 3.04 -4.80 25.99
C ASP A 323 4.50 -5.19 26.23
N ALA A 324 5.41 -4.82 25.31
CA ALA A 324 6.84 -5.06 25.49
C ALA A 324 7.41 -4.31 26.72
N ILE A 325 7.00 -3.05 26.95
CA ILE A 325 7.40 -2.28 28.14
C ILE A 325 6.91 -2.97 29.42
N ASN A 326 5.64 -3.40 29.45
CA ASN A 326 5.07 -4.08 30.62
C ASN A 326 5.78 -5.40 30.93
N LYS A 327 6.17 -6.17 29.90
CA LYS A 327 6.96 -7.40 30.06
C LYS A 327 8.32 -7.11 30.69
N ILE A 328 9.03 -6.07 30.24
CA ILE A 328 10.30 -5.65 30.86
C ILE A 328 10.09 -5.24 32.31
N LEU A 329 9.10 -4.38 32.59
CA LEU A 329 8.82 -3.94 33.95
C LEU A 329 8.51 -5.11 34.89
N SER A 330 7.76 -6.11 34.42
CA SER A 330 7.48 -7.34 35.17
C SER A 330 8.74 -8.17 35.40
N TYR A 331 9.62 -8.28 34.40
CA TYR A 331 10.88 -9.01 34.53
C TYR A 331 11.82 -8.34 35.54
N THR A 332 11.96 -7.01 35.46
CA THR A 332 12.79 -6.22 36.37
C THR A 332 12.29 -6.32 37.81
N SER A 333 10.98 -6.20 38.03
CA SER A 333 10.41 -6.27 39.38
C SER A 333 10.52 -7.66 39.99
N LYS A 334 10.23 -8.72 39.22
CA LYS A 334 10.37 -10.12 39.66
C LYS A 334 11.79 -10.46 40.09
N ASN A 335 12.78 -9.98 39.33
CA ASN A 335 14.19 -10.27 39.58
C ASN A 335 14.90 -9.22 40.46
N ARG A 336 14.19 -8.18 40.93
CA ARG A 336 14.72 -7.09 41.76
C ARG A 336 15.99 -6.44 41.18
N LEU A 337 15.97 -6.17 39.87
CA LEU A 337 17.12 -5.54 39.21
C LEU A 337 17.31 -4.09 39.71
N PRO A 338 18.54 -3.58 39.75
CA PRO A 338 18.81 -2.18 40.10
C PRO A 338 18.10 -1.20 39.18
N GLU A 339 17.66 -0.06 39.72
CA GLU A 339 16.93 0.97 38.94
C GLU A 339 17.74 1.48 37.74
N GLY A 340 19.08 1.58 37.85
CA GLY A 340 19.92 1.96 36.71
C GLY A 340 19.83 0.99 35.52
N LEU A 341 19.78 -0.33 35.77
CA LEU A 341 19.66 -1.33 34.71
C LEU A 341 18.25 -1.31 34.10
N LYS A 342 17.22 -1.10 34.92
CA LYS A 342 15.83 -0.95 34.46
C LYS A 342 15.68 0.26 33.52
N GLU A 343 16.21 1.41 33.89
CA GLU A 343 16.17 2.61 33.06
C GLU A 343 16.88 2.38 31.72
N GLN A 344 18.03 1.71 31.72
CA GLN A 344 18.75 1.33 30.50
C GLN A 344 17.91 0.41 29.61
N MET A 345 17.29 -0.63 30.18
CA MET A 345 16.41 -1.55 29.43
C MET A 345 15.21 -0.82 28.80
N LEU A 346 14.56 0.08 29.55
CA LEU A 346 13.40 0.85 29.07
C LEU A 346 13.80 1.87 27.99
N ALA A 347 14.92 2.56 28.18
CA ALA A 347 15.45 3.50 27.19
C ALA A 347 15.81 2.80 25.89
N HIS A 348 16.48 1.64 25.97
CA HIS A 348 16.79 0.81 24.82
C HIS A 348 15.53 0.36 24.08
N LEU A 349 14.53 -0.17 24.79
CA LEU A 349 13.29 -0.65 24.16
C LEU A 349 12.50 0.51 23.52
N THR A 350 12.36 1.63 24.21
CA THR A 350 11.67 2.82 23.68
C THR A 350 12.33 3.32 22.41
N LEU A 351 13.66 3.35 22.40
CA LEU A 351 14.39 3.76 21.22
C LEU A 351 14.27 2.73 20.10
N LYS A 352 14.33 1.42 20.40
CA LYS A 352 14.07 0.35 19.43
C LYS A 352 12.72 0.52 18.72
N PHE A 353 11.63 0.82 19.45
CA PHE A 353 10.32 1.07 18.84
C PHE A 353 10.24 2.37 18.03
N LYS A 354 10.97 3.42 18.44
CA LYS A 354 11.07 4.67 17.66
C LYS A 354 11.87 4.48 16.38
N THR A 355 12.92 3.65 16.42
CA THR A 355 13.79 3.35 15.27
C THR A 355 13.36 2.11 14.51
N ALA A 356 12.25 1.45 14.89
CA ALA A 356 11.75 0.28 14.19
C ALA A 356 11.36 0.60 12.73
N GLU A 357 10.93 1.84 12.45
CA GLU A 357 10.73 2.33 11.07
C GLU A 357 12.04 2.40 10.26
N LEU A 358 13.19 2.45 10.94
CA LEU A 358 14.53 2.48 10.33
C LEU A 358 15.15 1.08 10.23
N GLN A 359 14.60 0.05 10.89
CA GLN A 359 15.06 -1.33 10.77
C GLN A 359 14.59 -1.92 9.44
N GLN A 360 15.34 -1.58 8.39
CA GLN A 360 15.04 -1.86 7.00
C GLN A 360 15.25 -3.34 6.61
N GLU A 361 15.87 -4.16 7.46
CA GLU A 361 16.18 -5.57 7.15
C GLU A 361 14.93 -6.39 6.82
N GLN A 362 13.86 -6.30 7.61
CA GLN A 362 12.62 -7.05 7.34
C GLN A 362 11.97 -6.66 6.01
N VAL A 363 12.06 -5.38 5.62
CA VAL A 363 11.54 -4.89 4.33
C VAL A 363 12.38 -5.41 3.16
N LEU A 364 13.69 -5.60 3.36
CA LEU A 364 14.61 -6.08 2.33
C LEU A 364 14.64 -7.61 2.22
N GLU A 365 14.22 -8.34 3.25
CA GLU A 365 14.18 -9.80 3.27
C GLU A 365 13.17 -10.38 2.25
N ASP A 366 12.00 -9.74 2.14
CA ASP A 366 10.96 -10.12 1.15
C ASP A 366 11.38 -9.82 -0.29
N LEU A 367 12.40 -9.00 -0.50
CA LEU A 367 12.90 -8.66 -1.84
C LEU A 367 13.85 -9.75 -2.37
N PRO A 368 13.79 -10.07 -3.68
CA PRO A 368 14.77 -10.92 -4.34
C PRO A 368 16.21 -10.45 -4.14
N LYS A 369 17.16 -11.40 -4.05
CA LYS A 369 18.61 -11.14 -3.83
C LYS A 369 19.16 -10.09 -4.80
N ALA A 370 18.75 -10.12 -6.06
CA ALA A 370 19.20 -9.16 -7.08
C ALA A 370 18.80 -7.70 -6.75
N ILE A 371 17.55 -7.48 -6.34
CA ILE A 371 17.05 -6.14 -5.97
C ILE A 371 17.76 -5.67 -4.71
N ARG A 372 17.90 -6.55 -3.71
CA ARG A 372 18.61 -6.24 -2.46
C ARG A 372 20.05 -5.83 -2.71
N SER A 373 20.77 -6.59 -3.54
CA SER A 373 22.14 -6.27 -3.94
C SER A 373 22.24 -4.93 -4.66
N SER A 374 21.30 -4.62 -5.57
CA SER A 374 21.26 -3.32 -6.25
C SER A 374 21.01 -2.16 -5.30
N ILE A 375 20.14 -2.34 -4.29
CA ILE A 375 19.88 -1.33 -3.26
C ILE A 375 21.14 -1.12 -2.42
N SER A 376 21.74 -2.21 -1.91
CA SER A 376 22.98 -2.12 -1.11
C SER A 376 24.10 -1.44 -1.89
N LYS A 377 24.25 -1.74 -3.19
CA LYS A 377 25.23 -1.09 -4.08
C LYS A 377 24.99 0.41 -4.16
N HIS A 378 23.75 0.83 -4.33
CA HIS A 378 23.42 2.25 -4.37
C HIS A 378 23.68 2.96 -3.04
N LEU A 379 23.37 2.32 -1.91
CA LEU A 379 23.46 2.93 -0.58
C LEU A 379 24.89 2.98 -0.02
N PHE A 380 25.70 1.94 -0.22
CA PHE A 380 26.94 1.75 0.54
C PHE A 380 28.23 1.78 -0.29
N ARG A 381 28.15 1.84 -1.63
CA ARG A 381 29.33 1.86 -2.51
C ARG A 381 30.31 2.97 -2.13
N THR A 382 29.83 4.20 -2.04
CA THR A 382 30.66 5.36 -1.69
C THR A 382 31.28 5.23 -0.30
N THR A 383 30.59 4.61 0.66
CA THR A 383 31.13 4.39 2.00
C THR A 383 32.29 3.39 1.96
N LEU A 384 32.13 2.28 1.22
CA LEU A 384 33.17 1.26 1.12
C LEU A 384 34.41 1.79 0.39
N GLU A 385 34.26 2.47 -0.75
CA GLU A 385 35.37 3.04 -1.52
C GLU A 385 36.22 4.03 -0.71
N ASN A 386 35.60 4.78 0.19
CA ASN A 386 36.30 5.76 1.04
C ASN A 386 36.90 5.16 2.31
N THR A 387 36.49 3.95 2.68
CA THR A 387 36.96 3.28 3.89
C THR A 387 38.41 2.84 3.70
N TYR A 388 39.26 3.09 4.70
CA TYR A 388 40.72 2.92 4.57
C TYR A 388 41.15 1.52 4.08
N LEU A 389 40.47 0.46 4.54
CA LEU A 389 40.80 -0.92 4.22
C LEU A 389 40.61 -1.24 2.73
N PHE A 390 39.62 -0.60 2.10
CA PHE A 390 39.17 -0.88 0.73
C PHE A 390 39.59 0.19 -0.27
N LYS A 391 40.61 1.01 0.05
CA LYS A 391 41.15 1.95 -0.92
C LYS A 391 41.95 1.21 -1.99
N GLY A 392 41.57 1.38 -3.25
CA GLY A 392 42.28 0.84 -4.40
C GLY A 392 42.00 -0.62 -4.75
N VAL A 393 41.05 -1.29 -4.09
CA VAL A 393 40.57 -2.62 -4.51
C VAL A 393 39.70 -2.53 -5.76
N SER A 394 39.59 -3.65 -6.48
CA SER A 394 38.80 -3.78 -7.70
C SER A 394 37.30 -3.47 -7.48
N GLU A 395 36.65 -2.94 -8.52
CA GLU A 395 35.19 -2.74 -8.52
C GLU A 395 34.43 -4.07 -8.34
N ASP A 396 34.97 -5.16 -8.87
CA ASP A 396 34.38 -6.49 -8.74
C ASP A 396 34.36 -6.95 -7.28
N PHE A 397 35.44 -6.70 -6.54
CA PHE A 397 35.48 -6.96 -5.09
C PHE A 397 34.44 -6.14 -4.34
N ILE A 398 34.33 -4.84 -4.62
CA ILE A 398 33.33 -3.96 -3.98
C ILE A 398 31.92 -4.47 -4.26
N VAL A 399 31.60 -4.83 -5.50
CA VAL A 399 30.26 -5.34 -5.86
C VAL A 399 29.93 -6.63 -5.11
N GLN A 400 30.88 -7.56 -4.99
CA GLN A 400 30.67 -8.80 -4.24
C GLN A 400 30.52 -8.53 -2.74
N LEU A 401 31.38 -7.69 -2.17
CA LEU A 401 31.33 -7.32 -0.75
C LEU A 401 29.99 -6.67 -0.38
N VAL A 402 29.49 -5.75 -1.20
CA VAL A 402 28.20 -5.07 -0.96
C VAL A 402 27.01 -6.03 -0.93
N SER A 403 27.10 -7.19 -1.58
CA SER A 403 26.03 -8.19 -1.51
C SER A 403 25.96 -8.93 -0.17
N GLU A 404 27.05 -8.91 0.60
CA GLU A 404 27.21 -9.62 1.87
C GLU A 404 27.11 -8.71 3.10
N ILE A 405 27.16 -7.39 2.91
CA ILE A 405 27.06 -6.44 4.01
C ILE A 405 25.63 -6.34 4.57
N LYS A 406 25.53 -6.14 5.89
CA LYS A 406 24.26 -5.90 6.58
C LYS A 406 24.27 -4.53 7.26
N ALA A 407 23.18 -3.79 7.14
CA ALA A 407 23.07 -2.46 7.75
C ALA A 407 22.35 -2.56 9.09
N GLU A 408 22.97 -2.03 10.14
CA GLU A 408 22.46 -2.06 11.51
C GLU A 408 22.41 -0.65 12.10
N TYR A 409 21.43 -0.41 12.98
CA TYR A 409 21.26 0.86 13.68
C TYR A 409 21.43 0.66 15.17
N PHE A 410 22.33 1.43 15.77
CA PHE A 410 22.61 1.39 17.20
C PHE A 410 22.11 2.67 17.91
N PRO A 411 21.30 2.54 18.98
CA PRO A 411 20.94 3.65 19.88
C PRO A 411 22.19 4.30 20.47
N PRO A 412 22.15 5.54 21.00
CA PRO A 412 23.20 6.05 21.89
C PRO A 412 23.41 5.19 23.15
N LYS A 413 24.65 5.18 23.66
CA LYS A 413 25.11 4.50 24.88
C LYS A 413 25.00 2.98 24.87
N VAL A 414 25.05 2.37 23.68
CA VAL A 414 25.08 0.92 23.52
C VAL A 414 26.50 0.49 23.17
N ASP A 415 27.00 -0.52 23.88
CA ASP A 415 28.27 -1.16 23.55
C ASP A 415 28.03 -2.09 22.36
N ILE A 416 28.65 -1.75 21.23
CA ILE A 416 28.53 -2.48 19.97
C ILE A 416 29.52 -3.65 19.94
N VAL A 417 30.75 -3.39 20.42
CA VAL A 417 31.83 -4.37 20.55
C VAL A 417 32.34 -4.30 21.97
N ILE A 418 32.57 -5.45 22.61
CA ILE A 418 33.03 -5.54 23.99
C ILE A 418 34.50 -6.01 24.03
N GLN A 419 35.32 -5.35 24.85
CA GLN A 419 36.71 -5.75 25.07
C GLN A 419 36.81 -7.20 25.56
N ASN A 420 37.80 -7.95 25.07
CA ASN A 420 38.05 -9.37 25.33
C ASN A 420 37.00 -10.35 24.78
N GLU A 421 36.02 -9.87 23.99
CA GLU A 421 35.09 -10.73 23.28
C GLU A 421 35.74 -11.34 22.03
N ILE A 422 35.30 -12.54 21.64
CA ILE A 422 35.76 -13.20 20.42
C ILE A 422 35.18 -12.46 19.21
N PRO A 423 36.02 -12.03 18.24
CA PRO A 423 35.57 -11.25 17.09
C PRO A 423 34.75 -12.11 16.11
N THR A 424 33.52 -11.73 15.83
CA THR A 424 32.69 -12.36 14.78
C THR A 424 32.61 -11.52 13.52
N ASP A 425 32.53 -10.21 13.69
CA ASP A 425 32.24 -9.24 12.64
C ASP A 425 33.03 -7.95 12.87
N PHE A 426 33.22 -7.18 11.80
CA PHE A 426 33.75 -5.83 11.87
C PHE A 426 32.78 -4.85 11.21
N TYR A 427 32.92 -3.57 11.56
CA TYR A 427 31.90 -2.58 11.33
C TYR A 427 32.47 -1.33 10.71
N ILE A 428 31.70 -0.73 9.80
CA ILE A 428 31.99 0.57 9.20
C ILE A 428 30.91 1.55 9.62
N VAL A 429 31.30 2.69 10.18
CA VAL A 429 30.37 3.75 10.55
C VAL A 429 29.91 4.47 9.27
N VAL A 430 28.63 4.38 8.95
CA VAL A 430 28.05 5.13 7.81
C VAL A 430 27.67 6.53 8.27
N SER A 431 26.97 6.63 9.41
CA SER A 431 26.51 7.88 10.00
C SER A 431 26.46 7.73 11.52
N GLY A 432 26.63 8.84 12.24
CA GLY A 432 26.66 8.84 13.70
C GLY A 432 28.05 9.11 14.27
N ALA A 433 28.31 8.59 15.46
CA ALA A 433 29.61 8.66 16.11
C ALA A 433 29.68 7.60 17.21
N VAL A 434 30.82 6.92 17.31
CA VAL A 434 31.11 5.93 18.34
C VAL A 434 32.37 6.33 19.10
N ASP A 435 32.41 6.07 20.40
CA ASP A 435 33.55 6.30 21.26
C ASP A 435 34.26 4.95 21.49
N VAL A 436 35.58 4.93 21.30
CA VAL A 436 36.43 3.76 21.57
C VAL A 436 37.00 3.91 22.98
N ILE A 437 36.71 2.94 23.83
CA ILE A 437 37.05 2.94 25.25
C ILE A 437 37.79 1.65 25.62
N THR A 438 38.63 1.72 26.64
CA THR A 438 39.28 0.54 27.23
C THR A 438 39.06 0.52 28.73
N TYR A 439 38.90 -0.68 29.28
CA TYR A 439 38.79 -0.89 30.71
C TYR A 439 40.13 -1.36 31.25
N LYS A 440 40.80 -0.51 32.03
CA LYS A 440 42.04 -0.85 32.77
C LYS A 440 41.78 -0.76 34.26
N ASN A 441 42.04 -1.83 35.00
CA ASN A 441 41.81 -1.92 36.46
C ASN A 441 40.39 -1.49 36.89
N GLY A 442 39.37 -1.77 36.07
CA GLY A 442 37.98 -1.37 36.32
C GLY A 442 37.64 0.09 36.02
N THR A 443 38.61 0.90 35.58
CA THR A 443 38.39 2.30 35.17
C THR A 443 38.24 2.43 33.65
N GLU A 444 37.27 3.23 33.21
CA GLU A 444 37.02 3.53 31.80
C GLU A 444 37.99 4.60 31.30
N GLN A 445 38.78 4.28 30.28
CA GLN A 445 39.67 5.21 29.59
C GLN A 445 39.18 5.44 28.16
N PHE A 446 38.89 6.70 27.82
CA PHE A 446 38.55 7.11 26.47
C PHE A 446 39.81 7.17 25.60
N LEU A 447 39.78 6.51 24.43
CA LEU A 447 40.92 6.46 23.52
C LEU A 447 40.73 7.37 22.31
N SER A 448 39.60 7.26 21.63
CA SER A 448 39.32 8.03 20.43
C SER A 448 37.83 8.03 20.10
N LYS A 449 37.42 8.95 19.23
CA LYS A 449 36.08 9.01 18.67
C LYS A 449 36.16 8.64 17.20
N LEU A 450 35.30 7.73 16.76
CA LEU A 450 35.15 7.37 15.36
C LEU A 450 33.88 7.99 14.76
N GLY A 451 34.04 8.53 13.56
CA GLY A 451 33.01 9.18 12.76
C GLY A 451 32.67 8.38 11.49
N SER A 452 31.95 9.03 10.57
CA SER A 452 31.57 8.42 9.28
C SER A 452 32.81 7.99 8.49
N GLN A 453 32.72 6.85 7.79
CA GLN A 453 33.76 6.21 6.97
C GLN A 453 34.92 5.60 7.75
N GLU A 454 34.87 5.62 9.09
CA GLU A 454 35.83 4.94 9.94
C GLU A 454 35.34 3.54 10.32
N MET A 455 36.29 2.63 10.54
CA MET A 455 36.04 1.21 10.79
C MET A 455 36.46 0.84 12.22
N PHE A 456 35.80 -0.16 12.80
CA PHE A 456 36.16 -0.75 14.09
C PHE A 456 35.87 -2.26 14.13
N GLY A 457 36.48 -2.96 15.08
CA GLY A 457 36.38 -4.42 15.23
C GLY A 457 37.24 -5.23 14.25
N ASP A 458 37.83 -4.54 13.28
CA ASP A 458 38.74 -5.04 12.24
C ASP A 458 40.01 -5.67 12.79
N ILE A 459 40.61 -5.09 13.83
CA ILE A 459 41.83 -5.64 14.46
C ILE A 459 41.59 -7.05 14.99
N GLY A 460 40.50 -7.25 15.75
CA GLY A 460 40.15 -8.57 16.28
C GLY A 460 39.92 -9.58 15.15
N VAL A 461 39.15 -9.18 14.15
CA VAL A 461 38.81 -10.01 12.98
C VAL A 461 40.04 -10.40 12.15
N ILE A 462 40.93 -9.46 11.84
CA ILE A 462 42.07 -9.69 10.94
C ILE A 462 43.16 -10.53 11.63
N PHE A 463 43.47 -10.23 12.89
CA PHE A 463 44.48 -10.98 13.65
C PHE A 463 43.92 -12.23 14.34
N ASN A 464 42.60 -12.43 14.32
CA ASN A 464 41.92 -13.50 15.05
C ASN A 464 42.27 -13.49 16.55
N ILE A 465 42.23 -12.31 17.16
CA ILE A 465 42.50 -12.07 18.59
C ILE A 465 41.25 -11.52 19.28
N PRO A 466 41.10 -11.66 20.61
CA PRO A 466 40.02 -11.00 21.35
C PRO A 466 40.01 -9.49 21.11
N GLN A 467 38.83 -8.89 21.11
CA GLN A 467 38.66 -7.47 20.81
C GLN A 467 39.46 -6.60 21.80
N PRO A 468 40.37 -5.73 21.33
CA PRO A 468 41.27 -4.99 22.20
C PRO A 468 40.57 -3.84 22.95
N PHE A 469 39.42 -3.38 22.44
CA PHE A 469 38.70 -2.21 22.94
C PHE A 469 37.19 -2.48 22.96
N THR A 470 36.49 -1.74 23.82
CA THR A 470 35.02 -1.63 23.76
C THR A 470 34.67 -0.45 22.87
N VAL A 471 33.63 -0.58 22.04
CA VAL A 471 33.14 0.50 21.17
C VAL A 471 31.71 0.83 21.55
N ARG A 472 31.50 2.04 22.06
CA ARG A 472 30.21 2.53 22.55
C ARG A 472 29.63 3.57 21.60
N SER A 473 28.36 3.44 21.24
CA SER A 473 27.68 4.48 20.46
C SER A 473 27.49 5.77 21.27
N LYS A 474 27.80 6.92 20.67
CA LYS A 474 27.61 8.24 21.32
C LYS A 474 26.23 8.83 21.01
N ARG A 475 25.78 8.63 19.77
CA ARG A 475 24.48 9.04 19.21
C ARG A 475 23.92 7.90 18.37
N LEU A 476 22.69 8.04 17.89
CA LEU A 476 22.12 7.11 16.90
C LEU A 476 23.13 6.95 15.76
N SER A 477 23.63 5.73 15.58
CA SER A 477 24.69 5.43 14.63
C SER A 477 24.24 4.32 13.70
N GLN A 478 24.38 4.56 12.41
CA GLN A 478 24.18 3.57 11.37
C GLN A 478 25.54 2.98 11.05
N VAL A 479 25.64 1.66 11.17
CA VAL A 479 26.86 0.93 10.86
C VAL A 479 26.56 -0.17 9.85
N VAL A 480 27.57 -0.50 9.07
CA VAL A 480 27.54 -1.64 8.16
C VAL A 480 28.37 -2.75 8.79
N ARG A 481 27.74 -3.88 9.06
CA ARG A 481 28.37 -5.10 9.57
C ARG A 481 28.86 -5.95 8.41
N ILE A 482 30.09 -6.43 8.53
CA ILE A 482 30.73 -7.36 7.60
C ILE A 482 31.15 -8.61 8.38
N ASN A 483 30.67 -9.77 7.95
CA ASN A 483 30.96 -11.02 8.62
C ASN A 483 32.36 -11.53 8.28
N HIS A 484 33.11 -11.95 9.31
CA HIS A 484 34.49 -12.43 9.13
C HIS A 484 34.58 -13.61 8.16
N HIS A 485 33.67 -14.58 8.26
CA HIS A 485 33.69 -15.78 7.44
C HIS A 485 33.44 -15.47 5.97
N HIS A 486 32.39 -14.68 5.67
CA HIS A 486 32.08 -14.27 4.30
C HIS A 486 33.19 -13.38 3.72
N PHE A 487 33.72 -12.46 4.52
CA PHE A 487 34.85 -11.62 4.10
C PHE A 487 36.07 -12.45 3.71
N LYS A 488 36.43 -13.46 4.52
CA LYS A 488 37.54 -14.36 4.22
C LYS A 488 37.32 -15.16 2.93
N GLN A 489 36.10 -15.65 2.71
CA GLN A 489 35.73 -16.36 1.48
C GLN A 489 35.81 -15.47 0.23
N LEU A 490 35.50 -14.18 0.35
CA LEU A 490 35.62 -13.20 -0.74
C LEU A 490 37.08 -12.86 -1.07
N VAL A 491 37.94 -12.74 -0.06
CA VAL A 491 39.35 -12.35 -0.26
C VAL A 491 40.20 -13.50 -0.78
N GLN A 492 39.92 -14.75 -0.41
CA GLN A 492 40.70 -15.93 -0.83
C GLN A 492 40.91 -16.08 -2.35
N PRO A 493 39.88 -15.98 -3.21
CA PRO A 493 40.05 -16.08 -4.66
C PRO A 493 40.72 -14.85 -5.29
N LEU A 494 40.60 -13.67 -4.67
CA LEU A 494 41.06 -12.39 -5.21
C LEU A 494 42.41 -11.98 -4.60
N LYS A 495 43.47 -12.71 -4.99
CA LYS A 495 44.82 -12.56 -4.39
C LYS A 495 45.39 -11.15 -4.46
N GLU A 496 45.15 -10.40 -5.54
CA GLU A 496 45.66 -9.04 -5.68
C GLU A 496 44.91 -8.06 -4.77
N ASP A 497 43.58 -8.16 -4.70
CA ASP A 497 42.77 -7.34 -3.78
C ASP A 497 43.12 -7.64 -2.31
N GLY A 498 43.38 -8.91 -1.98
CA GLY A 498 43.83 -9.31 -0.64
C GLY A 498 45.17 -8.68 -0.23
N LYS A 499 46.12 -8.54 -1.17
CA LYS A 499 47.40 -7.84 -0.90
C LYS A 499 47.17 -6.35 -0.63
N ILE A 500 46.30 -5.71 -1.41
CA ILE A 500 45.95 -4.28 -1.25
C ILE A 500 45.31 -4.06 0.13
N ILE A 501 44.35 -4.90 0.50
CA ILE A 501 43.68 -4.86 1.81
C ILE A 501 44.69 -4.98 2.95
N LEU A 502 45.61 -5.96 2.86
CA LEU A 502 46.63 -6.16 3.89
C LEU A 502 47.62 -4.99 3.97
N ALA A 503 48.05 -4.45 2.82
CA ALA A 503 48.92 -3.29 2.75
C ALA A 503 48.27 -2.05 3.39
N ASN A 504 47.01 -1.77 3.05
CA ASN A 504 46.22 -0.69 3.64
C ASN A 504 46.09 -0.85 5.17
N PHE A 505 45.90 -2.10 5.63
CA PHE A 505 45.82 -2.42 7.05
C PHE A 505 47.12 -2.14 7.79
N VAL A 506 48.26 -2.65 7.28
CA VAL A 506 49.58 -2.42 7.87
C VAL A 506 49.93 -0.92 7.90
N GLN A 507 49.71 -0.21 6.80
CA GLN A 507 49.96 1.23 6.71
C GLN A 507 49.16 2.01 7.76
N LYS A 508 47.91 1.62 8.01
CA LYS A 508 47.07 2.24 9.05
C LYS A 508 47.63 1.99 10.45
N GLN A 509 48.10 0.78 10.74
CA GLN A 509 48.69 0.44 12.05
C GLN A 509 49.99 1.22 12.29
N GLU A 510 50.88 1.28 11.30
CA GLU A 510 52.12 2.08 11.37
C GLU A 510 51.83 3.56 11.63
N THR A 511 50.82 4.11 10.94
CA THR A 511 50.38 5.50 11.16
C THR A 511 49.90 5.73 12.59
N ILE A 512 49.18 4.77 13.19
CA ILE A 512 48.70 4.88 14.58
C ILE A 512 49.85 4.78 15.59
N VAL A 513 50.80 3.87 15.36
CA VAL A 513 52.00 3.70 16.20
C VAL A 513 52.85 4.96 16.15
N SER A 514 53.17 5.45 14.96
CA SER A 514 53.93 6.69 14.76
C SER A 514 53.25 7.90 15.41
N ARG A 515 51.92 7.98 15.40
CA ARG A 515 51.16 9.05 16.07
C ARG A 515 51.22 8.98 17.59
N LYS A 516 51.27 7.76 18.17
CA LYS A 516 51.50 7.57 19.61
C LYS A 516 52.91 7.96 20.00
N ASP A 517 53.91 7.58 19.21
CA ASP A 517 55.30 7.96 19.45
C ASP A 517 55.49 9.48 19.34
N PHE A 518 54.82 10.13 18.39
CA PHE A 518 54.82 11.59 18.25
C PHE A 518 54.12 12.33 19.42
N MET A 519 53.03 11.77 19.97
CA MET A 519 52.39 12.32 21.19
C MET A 519 53.26 12.12 22.44
N ILE A 520 53.94 10.98 22.55
CA ILE A 520 54.86 10.68 23.67
C ILE A 520 56.11 11.59 23.61
N CYS A 521 56.66 11.84 22.43
CA CYS A 521 57.77 12.80 22.27
C CYS A 521 57.38 14.23 22.63
N ASN A 522 56.17 14.66 22.29
CA ASN A 522 55.71 16.03 22.58
C ASN A 522 55.44 16.26 24.08
N ASP A 523 55.05 15.23 24.83
CA ASP A 523 54.92 15.31 26.29
C ASP A 523 56.29 15.32 27.00
N GLN A 524 57.30 14.65 26.44
CA GLN A 524 58.67 14.70 26.98
C GLN A 524 59.38 16.04 26.75
N THR A 525 59.04 16.78 25.68
CA THR A 525 59.60 18.11 25.40
C THR A 525 59.02 19.26 26.24
N LYS A 526 58.12 18.98 27.20
CA LYS A 526 57.63 19.96 28.19
C LYS A 526 58.23 19.81 29.59
N CYS A 527 59.20 18.92 29.77
CA CYS A 527 60.01 18.85 30.99
C CYS A 527 61.50 19.02 30.65
N SER A 528 61.89 20.27 30.39
CA SER A 528 63.27 20.75 30.51
C SER A 528 63.27 22.23 30.83
#